data_AF-A0A699IJC5-F1
#
_entry.id   AF-A0A699IJC5-F1
#
_cell.length_a   1.000
_cell.length_b   1.000
_cell.length_c   1.000
_cell.angle_alpha   90.00
_cell.angle_beta   90.00
_cell.angle_gamma   90.00
#
_symmetry.space_group_name_H-M   'P 1'
#
loop_
_entity.id
_entity.type
_entity.pdbx_description
1 polymer ?
#
loop_
_entity_poly.entity_id
_entity_poly.type
_entity_poly.pdbx_seq_one_letter_code
_entity_poly.pdbx_strand_id
1 'polypeptide(L)'
;MPPYEMLYGRKCRTPVCWDEVESMELASTEVVFSAIKKIETIRERLKEAQDRKCLADESSMITLDDVEINLELTFQEEPVAFLGRKSRQLHNKEILLIKVEWKHQKGTSIRWEPKEKMRSRYPRLFQE
;
A
#
# COMPACT_ATOMS: atom_id res chain seq x y z
N MET A 1 -29.59 -27.94 32.71
CA MET A 1 -28.57 -27.06 32.10
C MET A 1 -28.82 -27.05 30.60
N PRO A 2 -29.02 -25.89 29.98
CA PRO A 2 -29.29 -25.81 28.54
C PRO A 2 -28.07 -26.30 27.71
N PRO A 3 -28.25 -26.98 26.56
CA PRO A 3 -27.14 -27.48 25.75
C PRO A 3 -26.27 -26.34 25.20
N TYR A 4 -24.97 -26.59 25.02
CA TYR A 4 -23.96 -25.65 24.48
C TYR A 4 -24.40 -24.99 23.16
N GLU A 5 -25.09 -25.75 22.31
CA GLU A 5 -25.65 -25.26 21.04
C GLU A 5 -26.70 -24.16 21.22
N MET A 6 -27.36 -24.04 22.37
CA MET A 6 -28.37 -23.01 22.61
C MET A 6 -27.74 -21.67 23.07
N LEU A 7 -26.51 -21.69 23.56
CA LEU A 7 -25.74 -20.47 23.89
C LEU A 7 -25.04 -19.86 22.66
N TYR A 8 -24.69 -20.69 21.66
CA TYR A 8 -23.89 -20.28 20.51
C TYR A 8 -24.51 -20.65 19.14
N GLY A 9 -25.75 -21.16 19.11
CA GLY A 9 -26.44 -21.70 17.94
C GLY A 9 -27.01 -20.69 16.96
N ARG A 10 -26.46 -19.47 16.92
CA ARG A 10 -26.65 -18.59 15.78
C ARG A 10 -25.34 -18.61 15.00
N LYS A 11 -25.40 -18.93 13.71
CA LYS A 11 -24.30 -18.62 12.80
C LYS A 11 -23.98 -17.15 13.00
N CYS A 12 -22.83 -16.87 13.63
CA CYS A 12 -22.27 -15.53 13.69
C CYS A 12 -21.99 -15.13 12.24
N ARG A 13 -23.00 -14.62 11.55
CA ARG A 13 -22.81 -13.75 10.41
C ARG A 13 -22.30 -12.45 10.99
N THR A 14 -21.06 -12.45 11.45
CA THR A 14 -20.28 -11.23 11.43
C THR A 14 -20.24 -10.86 9.95
N PRO A 15 -20.85 -9.75 9.53
CA PRO A 15 -20.61 -9.25 8.19
C PRO A 15 -19.17 -8.76 8.26
N VAL A 16 -18.23 -9.65 7.95
CA VAL A 16 -16.89 -9.19 7.62
C VAL A 16 -17.07 -8.60 6.22
N CYS A 17 -17.41 -7.31 6.18
CA CYS A 17 -17.61 -6.55 4.95
C CYS A 17 -16.29 -6.59 4.16
N TRP A 18 -16.20 -7.50 3.19
CA TRP A 18 -15.08 -7.57 2.26
C TRP A 18 -15.42 -7.04 0.87
N ASP A 19 -16.66 -6.63 0.61
CA ASP A 19 -17.15 -6.44 -0.77
C ASP A 19 -17.86 -5.12 -1.05
N GLU A 20 -17.52 -4.05 -0.34
CA GLU A 20 -17.90 -2.70 -0.77
C GLU A 20 -16.66 -1.79 -0.68
N VAL A 21 -15.65 -2.10 -1.50
CA VAL A 21 -14.89 -1.01 -2.10
C VAL A 21 -15.85 -0.40 -3.10
N GLU A 22 -16.72 0.48 -2.61
CA GLU A 22 -17.45 1.42 -3.43
C GLU A 22 -16.47 1.92 -4.48
N SER A 23 -16.85 1.78 -5.76
CA SER A 23 -16.10 2.34 -6.87
C SER A 23 -15.77 3.77 -6.51
N MET A 24 -14.49 4.02 -6.20
CA MET A 24 -14.00 5.33 -5.81
C MET A 24 -14.45 6.30 -6.89
N GLU A 25 -15.47 7.12 -6.60
CA GLU A 25 -15.93 8.14 -7.53
C GLU A 25 -14.69 8.97 -7.83
N LEU A 26 -14.20 8.88 -9.06
CA LEU A 26 -13.08 9.68 -9.53
C LEU A 26 -13.51 11.12 -9.30
N ALA A 27 -12.90 11.77 -8.29
CA ALA A 27 -13.19 13.15 -7.97
C ALA A 27 -13.15 13.97 -9.27
N SER A 28 -14.09 14.91 -9.43
CA SER A 28 -14.12 15.79 -10.60
C SER A 28 -12.70 16.26 -10.91
N THR A 29 -12.30 16.12 -12.18
CA THR A 29 -10.96 16.46 -12.66
C THR A 29 -10.55 17.86 -12.21
N GLU A 30 -11.48 18.80 -12.11
CA GLU A 30 -11.22 20.16 -11.60
C GLU A 30 -10.67 20.18 -10.16
N VAL A 31 -11.23 19.36 -9.27
CA VAL A 31 -10.80 19.26 -7.87
C VAL A 31 -9.39 18.69 -7.80
N VAL A 32 -9.14 17.65 -8.60
CA VAL A 32 -7.83 16.99 -8.73
C VAL A 32 -6.77 17.98 -9.24
N PHE A 33 -7.05 18.69 -10.34
CA PHE A 33 -6.14 19.71 -10.89
C PHE A 33 -5.88 20.85 -9.90
N SER A 34 -6.91 21.27 -9.15
CA SER A 34 -6.72 22.30 -8.12
C SER A 34 -5.81 21.85 -6.96
N ALA A 35 -5.87 20.56 -6.60
CA ALA A 35 -5.02 19.98 -5.57
C ALA A 35 -3.57 19.85 -6.05
N ILE A 36 -3.37 19.39 -7.30
CA ILE A 36 -2.04 19.30 -7.92
C ILE A 36 -1.37 20.67 -7.93
N LYS A 37 -2.07 21.71 -8.39
CA LYS A 37 -1.55 23.09 -8.42
C LYS A 37 -1.13 23.58 -7.03
N LYS A 38 -1.91 23.25 -5.99
CA LYS A 38 -1.55 23.59 -4.60
C LYS A 38 -0.31 22.84 -4.14
N ILE A 39 -0.16 21.57 -4.52
CA ILE A 39 1.03 20.78 -4.18
C ILE A 39 2.28 21.32 -4.89
N GLU A 40 2.18 21.73 -6.16
CA GLU A 40 3.27 22.41 -6.89
C GLU A 40 3.72 23.68 -6.15
N THR A 41 2.77 24.53 -5.73
CA THR A 41 3.09 25.73 -4.95
C THR A 41 3.77 25.39 -3.62
N ILE A 42 3.36 24.30 -2.95
CA ILE A 42 4.01 23.84 -1.70
C ILE A 42 5.44 23.39 -1.99
N ARG A 43 5.69 22.67 -3.10
CA ARG A 43 7.04 22.23 -3.50
C ARG A 43 7.97 23.40 -3.74
N GLU A 44 7.52 24.39 -4.50
CA GLU A 44 8.32 25.61 -4.77
C GLU A 44 8.72 26.31 -3.47
N ARG A 45 7.77 26.48 -2.54
CA ARG A 45 8.03 27.12 -1.24
C ARG A 45 8.95 26.30 -0.35
N LEU A 46 8.84 24.97 -0.39
CA LEU A 46 9.75 24.08 0.36
C LEU A 46 11.16 24.10 -0.22
N LYS A 47 11.29 24.09 -1.55
CA LYS A 47 12.58 24.21 -2.25
C LYS A 47 13.26 25.52 -1.90
N GLU A 48 12.53 26.62 -1.99
CA GLU A 48 13.05 27.94 -1.61
C GLU A 48 13.44 28.02 -0.13
N ALA A 49 12.67 27.39 0.77
CA ALA A 49 13.01 27.33 2.19
C ALA A 49 14.24 26.44 2.47
N GLN A 50 14.44 25.38 1.70
CA GLN A 50 15.57 24.47 1.76
C GLN A 50 16.85 25.16 1.25
N ASP A 51 16.78 25.83 0.11
CA ASP A 51 17.89 26.61 -0.46
C ASP A 51 18.33 27.74 0.48
N ARG A 52 17.41 28.31 1.25
CA ARG A 52 17.72 29.30 2.29
C ARG A 52 18.31 28.69 3.57
N LYS A 53 18.12 27.38 3.82
CA LYS A 53 18.61 26.66 5.00
C LYS A 53 19.81 25.78 4.64
N CYS A 54 20.93 26.39 4.30
CA CYS A 54 22.21 25.71 4.09
C CYS A 54 22.91 25.27 5.39
N LEU A 55 22.27 24.49 6.27
CA LEU A 55 22.88 23.95 7.50
C LEU A 55 22.44 22.51 7.87
N ALA A 56 21.77 21.79 6.98
CA ALA A 56 21.42 20.38 7.23
C ALA A 56 22.29 19.45 6.39
N ASP A 57 22.66 18.31 6.98
CA ASP A 57 23.41 17.22 6.34
C ASP A 57 22.77 16.84 5.00
N GLU A 58 23.55 16.90 3.91
CA GLU A 58 23.10 16.68 2.52
C GLU A 58 22.42 15.32 2.35
N SER A 59 22.75 14.33 3.18
CA SER A 59 22.14 12.99 3.15
C SER A 59 20.66 12.95 3.56
N SER A 60 20.18 13.98 4.27
CA SER A 60 18.79 14.10 4.74
C SER A 60 17.89 14.90 3.81
N MET A 61 18.44 15.44 2.71
CA MET A 61 17.68 16.21 1.74
C MET A 61 16.77 15.28 0.93
N ILE A 62 15.47 15.45 1.09
CA ILE A 62 14.48 14.84 0.19
C ILE A 62 14.53 15.64 -1.11
N THR A 63 15.01 15.03 -2.18
CA THR A 63 14.88 15.50 -3.56
C THR A 63 13.39 15.61 -3.89
N LEU A 64 12.86 16.84 -3.90
CA LEU A 64 11.44 17.09 -4.21
C LEU A 64 11.05 16.65 -5.64
N ASP A 65 12.05 16.49 -6.50
CA ASP A 65 11.91 16.03 -7.89
C ASP A 65 11.65 14.51 -8.00
N ASP A 66 12.02 13.70 -6.99
CA ASP A 66 11.87 12.23 -7.04
C ASP A 66 10.46 11.73 -6.65
N VAL A 67 9.59 12.64 -6.21
CA VAL A 67 8.20 12.32 -5.88
C VAL A 67 7.35 12.62 -7.11
N GLU A 68 7.14 11.62 -7.97
CA GLU A 68 6.14 11.74 -9.04
C GLU A 68 4.73 11.67 -8.42
N ILE A 69 3.97 12.77 -8.53
CA ILE A 69 2.57 12.80 -8.13
C ILE A 69 1.74 12.45 -9.35
N ASN A 70 1.20 11.24 -9.37
CA ASN A 70 0.24 10.86 -10.38
C ASN A 70 -1.01 11.75 -10.28
N LEU A 71 -1.58 12.10 -11.43
CA LEU A 71 -2.80 12.91 -11.51
C LEU A 71 -3.95 12.27 -10.72
N GLU A 72 -3.97 10.94 -10.56
CA GLU A 72 -4.98 10.22 -9.76
C GLU A 72 -4.75 10.33 -8.23
N LEU A 73 -3.68 10.99 -7.77
CA LEU A 73 -3.24 11.08 -6.36
C LEU A 73 -3.04 9.72 -5.66
N THR A 74 -3.01 8.63 -6.41
CA THR A 74 -2.77 7.27 -5.89
C THR A 74 -1.29 6.90 -5.99
N PHE A 75 -0.69 6.54 -4.87
CA PHE A 75 0.64 5.91 -4.83
C PHE A 75 0.49 4.40 -5.00
N GLN A 76 0.97 3.85 -6.12
CA GLN A 76 0.99 2.40 -6.32
C GLN A 76 2.32 1.82 -5.82
N GLU A 77 2.26 1.05 -4.73
CA GLU A 77 3.41 0.29 -4.24
C GLU A 77 3.77 -0.82 -5.24
N GLU A 78 4.99 -0.75 -5.79
CA GLU A 78 5.51 -1.76 -6.72
C GLU A 78 6.38 -2.79 -5.97
N PRO A 79 6.08 -4.09 -6.11
CA PRO A 79 6.93 -5.14 -5.57
C PRO A 79 8.20 -5.31 -6.42
N VAL A 80 9.37 -5.20 -5.77
CA VAL A 80 10.70 -5.22 -6.38
C VAL A 80 11.21 -6.64 -6.57
N ALA A 81 11.14 -7.46 -5.52
CA ALA A 81 11.75 -8.79 -5.54
C ALA A 81 11.12 -9.77 -4.52
N PHE A 82 11.28 -11.07 -4.80
CA PHE A 82 10.99 -12.14 -3.84
C PHE A 82 12.24 -12.50 -3.04
N LEU A 83 12.19 -12.25 -1.74
CA LEU A 83 13.30 -12.48 -0.81
C LEU A 83 13.22 -13.84 -0.09
N GLY A 84 12.11 -14.57 -0.21
CA GLY A 84 11.96 -15.85 0.47
C GLY A 84 10.55 -16.42 0.44
N ARG A 85 10.42 -17.67 0.88
CA ARG A 85 9.15 -18.43 0.93
C ARG A 85 9.03 -19.10 2.30
N LYS A 86 7.83 -19.15 2.86
CA LYS A 86 7.53 -19.85 4.11
C LYS A 86 6.13 -20.44 4.05
N SER A 87 5.93 -21.67 4.50
CA SER A 87 4.59 -22.20 4.70
C SER A 87 4.11 -21.98 6.13
N ARG A 88 2.81 -21.74 6.30
CA ARG A 88 2.13 -21.62 7.59
C ARG A 88 0.96 -22.59 7.62
N GLN A 89 1.06 -23.59 8.47
CA GLN A 89 -0.01 -24.53 8.76
C GLN A 89 -1.06 -23.84 9.63
N LEU A 90 -2.32 -23.88 9.19
CA LEU A 90 -3.50 -23.53 9.97
C LEU A 90 -4.32 -24.81 10.18
N HIS A 91 -5.34 -24.73 11.03
CA HIS A 91 -6.13 -25.89 11.45
C HIS A 91 -6.69 -26.74 10.28
N ASN A 92 -7.00 -26.12 9.15
CA ASN A 92 -7.61 -26.77 7.99
C ASN A 92 -6.97 -26.42 6.64
N LYS A 93 -5.85 -25.70 6.62
CA LYS A 93 -5.17 -25.30 5.37
C LYS A 93 -3.72 -24.93 5.60
N GLU A 94 -2.90 -25.15 4.59
CA GLU A 94 -1.53 -24.64 4.53
C GLU A 94 -1.48 -23.39 3.65
N ILE A 95 -0.96 -22.28 4.20
CA ILE A 95 -0.80 -21.02 3.45
C ILE A 95 0.67 -20.83 3.11
N LEU A 96 0.97 -20.66 1.82
CA LEU A 96 2.28 -20.24 1.36
C LEU A 96 2.39 -18.71 1.45
N LEU A 97 3.37 -18.25 2.21
CA LEU A 97 3.77 -16.86 2.32
C LEU A 97 5.05 -16.63 1.53
N ILE A 98 5.14 -15.48 0.89
CA ILE A 98 6.34 -15.01 0.22
C ILE A 98 6.80 -13.71 0.87
N LYS A 99 8.11 -13.56 1.01
CA LYS A 99 8.74 -12.33 1.50
C LYS A 99 8.94 -11.43 0.30
N VAL A 100 8.26 -10.30 0.30
CA VAL A 100 8.23 -9.36 -0.83
C VAL A 100 8.90 -8.08 -0.38
N GLU A 101 9.80 -7.61 -1.22
CA GLU A 101 10.40 -6.30 -1.13
C GLU A 101 9.54 -5.28 -1.91
N TRP A 102 9.20 -4.16 -1.31
CA TRP A 102 8.32 -3.13 -1.88
C TRP A 102 9.08 -1.82 -2.05
N LYS A 103 8.98 -1.23 -3.24
CA LYS A 103 9.55 0.08 -3.54
C LYS A 103 8.70 1.16 -2.89
N HIS A 104 9.30 1.94 -1.99
CA HIS A 104 8.73 3.19 -1.50
C HIS A 104 9.58 4.36 -1.95
N GLN A 105 9.02 5.57 -1.86
CA GLN A 105 9.72 6.80 -2.23
C GLN A 105 10.96 7.09 -1.38
N LYS A 106 10.99 6.61 -0.13
CA LYS A 106 12.08 6.89 0.84
C LYS A 106 12.89 5.66 1.23
N GLY A 107 12.75 4.57 0.48
CA GLY A 107 13.47 3.32 0.75
C GLY A 107 12.63 2.10 0.43
N THR A 108 12.99 0.98 1.05
CA THR A 108 12.38 -0.31 0.76
C THR A 108 11.73 -0.87 2.01
N SER A 109 10.53 -1.43 1.87
CA SER A 109 9.89 -2.17 2.94
C SER A 109 9.84 -3.65 2.59
N ILE A 110 9.84 -4.49 3.63
CA ILE A 110 9.87 -5.93 3.48
C ILE A 110 8.67 -6.50 4.24
N ARG A 111 7.74 -7.11 3.52
CA ARG A 111 6.52 -7.68 4.10
C ARG A 111 6.28 -9.11 3.63
N TRP A 112 5.66 -9.91 4.48
CA TRP A 112 5.18 -11.25 4.12
C TRP A 112 3.77 -11.16 3.57
N GLU A 113 3.58 -11.65 2.35
CA GLU A 113 2.29 -11.67 1.67
C GLU A 113 1.89 -13.09 1.27
N PRO A 114 0.60 -13.43 1.25
CA PRO A 114 0.12 -14.70 0.71
C PRO A 114 0.48 -14.84 -0.78
N LYS A 115 1.04 -16.00 -1.15
CA LYS A 115 1.48 -16.28 -2.53
C LYS A 115 0.34 -16.14 -3.54
N GLU A 116 -0.84 -16.65 -3.21
CA GLU A 116 -2.01 -16.62 -4.12
C GLU A 116 -2.46 -15.19 -4.44
N LYS A 117 -2.52 -14.33 -3.42
CA LYS A 117 -2.84 -12.90 -3.57
C LYS A 117 -1.83 -12.21 -4.48
N MET A 118 -0.54 -12.46 -4.26
CA MET A 118 0.52 -11.89 -5.08
C MET A 118 0.48 -12.41 -6.52
N ARG A 119 0.16 -13.69 -6.73
CA ARG A 119 0.04 -14.28 -8.07
C ARG A 119 -1.12 -13.67 -8.87
N SER A 120 -2.23 -13.36 -8.20
CA SER A 120 -3.37 -12.72 -8.85
C SER A 120 -3.10 -11.26 -9.22
N ARG A 121 -2.41 -10.51 -8.35
CA ARG A 121 -2.22 -9.06 -8.52
C ARG A 121 -0.98 -8.70 -9.34
N TYR A 122 0.08 -9.50 -9.24
CA TYR A 122 1.36 -9.30 -9.93
C TYR A 122 1.81 -10.58 -10.63
N PRO A 123 1.05 -11.10 -11.61
CA PRO A 123 1.38 -12.36 -12.28
C PRO A 123 2.75 -12.34 -12.97
N ARG A 124 3.19 -11.16 -13.44
CA ARG A 124 4.50 -10.94 -14.07
C ARG A 124 5.68 -11.34 -13.19
N LEU A 125 5.55 -11.19 -11.87
CA LEU A 125 6.61 -11.57 -10.94
C LEU A 125 6.80 -13.09 -10.83
N PHE A 126 5.82 -13.88 -11.28
CA PHE A 126 5.83 -15.35 -11.19
C PHE A 126 6.03 -16.03 -12.56
N GLN A 127 6.35 -15.26 -13.59
CA GLN A 127 6.71 -15.77 -14.91
C GLN A 127 8.23 -16.01 -14.91
N GLU A 128 8.63 -17.24 -14.59
CA GLU A 128 9.98 -17.79 -14.86
C GLU A 128 10.05 -18.32 -16.30
#